data_AF-A0A7X9HP11-F1
#
_entry.id   AF-A0A7X9HP11-F1
#
_cell.length_a   1.000
_cell.length_b   1.000
_cell.length_c   1.000
_cell.angle_alpha   90.00
_cell.angle_beta   90.00
_cell.angle_gamma   90.00
#
_symmetry.space_group_name_H-M   'P 1'
#
loop_
_entity.id
_entity.type
_entity.pdbx_description
1 polymer ?
#
loop_
_entity_poly.entity_id
_entity_poly.type
_entity_poly.pdbx_seq_one_letter_code
_entity_poly.pdbx_strand_id
1 'polypeptide(L)'
;MKRISKIIFVALFFITITPSIVFLQKLPIIPQPVEITTGAGTFVINYKTTINTSTRDKELLNLYEILSGYIAAVIGAKPGLSGNGTNTINLLFDANIQHNEGYQLSVAEKNITIKGK
;
A
#
# COMPACT_ATOMS: atom_id res chain seq x y z
N MET A 1 41.88 32.45 9.55
CA MET A 1 41.61 30.99 9.63
C MET A 1 40.22 30.64 10.19
N LYS A 2 39.74 31.21 11.31
CA LYS A 2 38.43 30.84 11.92
C LYS A 2 37.19 31.08 11.03
N ARG A 3 37.20 32.08 10.14
CA ARG A 3 36.08 32.38 9.22
C ARG A 3 35.99 31.38 8.05
N ILE A 4 37.13 30.91 7.54
CA ILE A 4 37.21 29.92 6.44
C ILE A 4 36.73 28.55 6.93
N SER A 5 37.10 28.16 8.16
CA SER A 5 36.60 26.93 8.79
C SER A 5 35.08 26.92 8.97
N LYS A 6 34.45 28.06 9.31
CA LYS A 6 32.98 28.17 9.39
C LYS A 6 32.29 28.05 8.02
N ILE A 7 32.89 28.60 6.97
CA ILE A 7 32.34 28.49 5.60
C ILE A 7 32.42 27.04 5.11
N ILE A 8 33.51 26.33 5.40
CA ILE A 8 33.64 24.90 5.10
C ILE A 8 32.60 24.08 5.86
N PHE A 9 32.34 24.41 7.13
CA PHE A 9 31.34 23.71 7.94
C PHE A 9 29.90 23.93 7.44
N VAL A 10 29.58 25.13 6.97
CA VAL A 10 28.27 25.44 6.37
C VAL A 10 28.11 24.76 5.01
N ALA A 11 29.15 24.74 4.18
CA ALA A 11 29.11 24.05 2.89
C ALA A 11 28.92 22.52 3.04
N LEU A 12 29.49 21.93 4.10
CA LEU A 12 29.35 20.50 4.39
C LEU A 12 27.93 20.12 4.86
N PHE A 13 27.20 21.05 5.49
CA PHE A 13 25.82 20.85 5.92
C PHE A 13 24.81 20.82 4.76
N PHE A 14 25.12 21.46 3.63
CA PHE A 14 24.23 21.47 2.46
C PHE A 14 24.34 20.23 1.56
N ILE A 15 25.39 19.40 1.73
CA ILE A 15 25.61 18.18 0.92
C ILE A 15 24.73 16.99 1.36
N THR A 16 24.07 17.05 2.53
CA THR A 16 23.27 15.94 3.04
C THR A 16 21.80 15.95 2.61
N ILE A 17 21.36 16.97 1.87
CA ILE A 17 19.99 17.04 1.34
C ILE A 17 19.97 16.40 -0.05
N THR A 18 20.10 15.08 -0.13
CA THR A 18 19.78 14.36 -1.36
C THR A 18 18.26 14.14 -1.43
N PRO A 19 17.57 14.57 -2.50
CA PRO A 19 16.20 14.16 -2.71
C PRO A 19 16.17 12.64 -2.91
N SER A 20 15.35 11.94 -2.12
CA SER A 20 15.06 10.53 -2.34
C SER A 20 14.51 10.38 -3.76
N ILE A 21 15.26 9.71 -4.64
CA ILE A 21 14.80 9.41 -5.99
C ILE A 21 13.64 8.41 -5.84
N VAL A 22 12.41 8.90 -5.97
CA VAL A 22 11.23 8.05 -6.06
C VAL A 22 11.23 7.43 -7.45
N PHE A 23 11.73 6.21 -7.56
CA PHE A 23 11.72 5.47 -8.82
C PHE A 23 10.28 5.08 -9.13
N LEU A 24 9.78 5.48 -10.31
CA LEU A 24 8.47 5.04 -10.80
C LEU A 24 8.53 3.53 -11.04
N GLN A 25 8.07 2.73 -10.07
CA GLN A 25 7.97 1.29 -10.24
C GLN A 25 6.88 0.99 -11.26
N LYS A 26 7.28 0.57 -12.47
CA LYS A 26 6.36 -0.07 -13.41
C LYS A 26 5.85 -1.34 -12.75
N LEU A 27 4.55 -1.42 -12.49
CA LEU A 27 3.90 -2.61 -11.93
C LEU A 27 3.99 -3.76 -12.96
N PRO A 28 4.81 -4.81 -12.73
CA PRO A 28 5.03 -5.86 -13.71
C PRO A 28 3.95 -6.94 -13.59
N ILE A 29 2.69 -6.53 -13.64
CA ILE A 29 1.54 -7.44 -13.52
C ILE A 29 0.94 -7.73 -14.90
N ILE A 30 0.52 -8.99 -15.08
CA ILE A 30 -0.19 -9.47 -16.28
C ILE A 30 -1.49 -10.14 -15.80
N PRO A 31 -2.65 -9.82 -16.38
CA PRO A 31 -2.88 -8.78 -17.40
C PRO A 31 -2.62 -7.36 -16.86
N GLN A 32 -2.42 -6.41 -17.77
CA GLN A 32 -2.24 -5.01 -17.39
C GLN A 32 -3.57 -4.40 -16.95
N PRO A 33 -3.60 -3.57 -15.88
CA PRO A 33 -4.78 -2.80 -15.50
C PRO A 33 -5.22 -1.87 -16.63
N VAL A 34 -6.54 -1.64 -16.73
CA VAL A 34 -7.13 -0.72 -17.71
C VAL A 34 -6.70 0.73 -17.45
N GLU A 35 -6.54 1.10 -16.18
CA GLU A 35 -6.15 2.44 -15.76
C GLU A 35 -5.23 2.36 -14.54
N ILE A 36 -4.19 3.19 -14.52
CA ILE A 36 -3.27 3.34 -13.38
C ILE A 36 -3.02 4.82 -13.14
N THR A 37 -3.37 5.30 -11.95
CA THR A 37 -2.98 6.63 -11.47
C THR A 37 -1.96 6.47 -10.34
N THR A 38 -0.85 7.19 -10.44
CA THR A 38 0.20 7.16 -9.41
C THR A 38 0.09 8.36 -8.49
N GLY A 39 0.19 8.10 -7.19
CA GLY A 39 0.21 9.12 -6.14
C GLY A 39 1.51 9.07 -5.34
N ALA A 40 1.67 10.01 -4.42
CA ALA A 40 2.77 9.99 -3.45
C ALA A 40 2.44 9.09 -2.24
N GLY A 41 3.48 8.60 -1.58
CA GLY A 41 3.38 7.78 -0.38
C GLY A 41 3.55 6.28 -0.66
N THR A 42 3.57 5.48 0.41
CA THR A 42 3.72 4.02 0.33
C THR A 42 3.00 3.37 1.50
N PHE A 43 2.39 2.22 1.25
CA PHE A 43 1.82 1.36 2.29
C PHE A 43 2.80 0.21 2.59
N VAL A 44 3.18 0.04 3.86
CA VAL A 44 4.09 -1.03 4.27
C VAL A 44 3.29 -2.17 4.90
N ILE A 45 3.19 -3.29 4.18
CA ILE A 45 2.62 -4.53 4.72
C ILE A 45 3.61 -5.09 5.76
N ASN A 46 3.13 -5.32 6.98
CA ASN A 46 3.93 -5.81 8.10
C ASN A 46 3.07 -6.67 9.05
N TYR A 47 3.67 -7.17 10.13
CA TYR A 47 3.01 -8.03 11.13
C TYR A 47 1.83 -7.39 11.87
N LYS A 48 1.66 -6.06 11.81
CA LYS A 48 0.50 -5.35 12.36
C LYS A 48 -0.59 -5.10 11.32
N THR A 49 -0.38 -5.48 10.06
CA THR A 49 -1.37 -5.28 9.00
C THR A 49 -2.57 -6.16 9.26
N THR A 50 -3.76 -5.56 9.19
CA THR A 50 -5.04 -6.26 9.33
C THR A 50 -5.84 -6.20 8.05
N ILE A 51 -6.75 -7.16 7.88
CA ILE A 51 -7.74 -7.14 6.81
C ILE A 51 -9.11 -6.86 7.41
N ASN A 52 -9.75 -5.82 6.90
CA ASN A 52 -11.11 -5.44 7.25
C ASN A 52 -12.06 -5.87 6.14
N THR A 53 -13.08 -6.66 6.50
CA THR A 53 -14.08 -7.16 5.57
C THR A 53 -15.37 -7.54 6.31
N SER A 54 -16.47 -7.71 5.58
CA SER A 54 -17.74 -8.14 6.16
C SER A 54 -17.67 -9.62 6.58
N THR A 55 -17.83 -9.89 7.88
CA THR A 55 -17.90 -11.27 8.41
C THR A 55 -19.24 -11.95 8.16
N ARG A 56 -20.22 -11.22 7.62
CA ARG A 56 -21.55 -11.76 7.26
C ARG A 56 -21.60 -12.28 5.83
N ASP A 57 -20.61 -11.92 5.02
CA ASP A 57 -20.52 -12.28 3.61
C ASP A 57 -19.50 -13.42 3.43
N LYS A 58 -19.98 -14.57 2.96
CA LYS A 58 -19.14 -15.77 2.80
C LYS A 58 -18.11 -15.61 1.70
N GLU A 59 -18.42 -14.87 0.64
CA GLU A 59 -17.51 -14.67 -0.48
C GLU A 59 -16.34 -13.78 -0.06
N LEU A 60 -16.65 -12.69 0.66
CA LEU A 60 -15.64 -11.81 1.23
C LEU A 60 -14.79 -12.50 2.30
N LEU A 61 -15.36 -13.39 3.10
CA LEU A 61 -14.59 -14.22 4.04
C LEU A 61 -13.65 -15.20 3.33
N ASN A 62 -14.10 -15.83 2.24
CA ASN A 62 -13.24 -16.70 1.43
C ASN A 62 -12.10 -15.90 0.79
N LEU A 63 -12.39 -14.70 0.28
CA LEU A 63 -11.38 -13.81 -0.27
C LEU A 63 -10.36 -13.36 0.79
N TYR A 64 -10.81 -13.08 2.01
CA TYR A 64 -9.92 -12.83 3.14
C TYR A 64 -8.98 -14.01 3.39
N GLU A 65 -9.47 -15.25 3.40
CA GLU A 65 -8.64 -16.43 3.62
C GLU A 65 -7.57 -16.60 2.54
N ILE A 66 -7.96 -16.44 1.27
CA ILE A 66 -7.05 -16.51 0.12
C ILE A 66 -5.97 -15.42 0.22
N LEU A 67 -6.37 -14.15 0.38
CA LEU A 67 -5.43 -13.02 0.45
C LEU A 67 -4.50 -13.13 1.66
N SER A 68 -5.04 -13.55 2.81
CA SER A 68 -4.26 -13.78 4.02
C SER A 68 -3.20 -14.85 3.82
N GLY A 69 -3.51 -15.90 3.05
CA GLY A 69 -2.54 -16.93 2.66
C GLY A 69 -1.40 -16.36 1.82
N TYR A 70 -1.72 -15.53 0.82
CA TYR A 70 -0.68 -14.86 0.01
C TYR A 70 0.19 -13.91 0.83
N ILE A 71 -0.40 -13.13 1.74
CA ILE A 71 0.36 -12.24 2.60
C ILE A 71 1.25 -13.05 3.55
N ALA A 72 0.72 -14.11 4.16
CA ALA A 72 1.49 -14.99 5.05
C ALA A 72 2.68 -15.64 4.32
N ALA A 73 2.54 -16.00 3.04
CA ALA A 73 3.64 -16.53 2.24
C ALA A 73 4.77 -15.51 2.02
N VAL A 74 4.47 -14.20 2.04
CA VAL A 74 5.43 -13.12 1.82
C VAL A 74 6.07 -12.64 3.12
N ILE A 75 5.27 -12.45 4.18
CA ILE A 75 5.73 -11.84 5.45
C ILE A 75 5.86 -12.82 6.61
N GLY A 76 5.47 -14.09 6.42
CA GLY A 76 5.52 -15.15 7.44
C GLY A 76 4.41 -15.10 8.50
N ALA A 77 3.46 -14.17 8.40
CA ALA A 77 2.38 -13.99 9.37
C ALA A 77 1.03 -13.76 8.67
N LYS A 78 -0.01 -14.44 9.17
CA LYS A 78 -1.39 -14.25 8.71
C LYS A 78 -1.94 -12.92 9.27
N PRO A 79 -2.43 -12.01 8.42
CA PRO A 79 -3.09 -10.79 8.89
C PRO A 79 -4.28 -11.10 9.78
N GLY A 80 -4.51 -10.28 10.81
CA GLY A 80 -5.71 -10.37 11.63
C GLY A 80 -6.96 -9.96 10.85
N LEU A 81 -8.07 -10.66 11.08
CA LEU A 81 -9.41 -10.25 10.66
C LEU A 81 -9.95 -9.25 11.69
N SER A 82 -10.31 -8.04 11.25
CA SER A 82 -10.73 -6.87 12.05
C SER A 82 -9.64 -5.81 12.19
N GLY A 83 -9.93 -4.64 11.63
CA GLY A 83 -9.16 -3.43 11.86
C GLY A 83 -9.92 -2.21 11.38
N ASN A 84 -10.59 -1.51 12.28
CA ASN A 84 -10.90 -0.10 12.04
C ASN A 84 -9.65 0.68 12.42
N GLY A 85 -8.89 1.21 11.46
CA GLY A 85 -7.69 1.96 11.78
C GLY A 85 -6.72 2.20 10.63
N THR A 86 -5.49 2.54 11.02
CA THR A 86 -4.32 2.66 10.14
C THR A 86 -3.62 1.31 10.00
N ASN A 87 -2.99 1.05 8.86
CA ASN A 87 -2.35 -0.23 8.49
C ASN A 87 -3.36 -1.36 8.20
N THR A 88 -4.38 -1.04 7.40
CA THR A 88 -5.48 -1.97 7.10
C THR A 88 -5.66 -2.15 5.59
N ILE A 89 -6.01 -3.36 5.18
CA ILE A 89 -6.48 -3.69 3.84
C ILE A 89 -8.00 -3.87 3.91
N ASN A 90 -8.77 -3.04 3.21
CA ASN A 90 -10.22 -3.12 3.15
C ASN A 90 -10.65 -3.95 1.93
N LEU A 91 -11.45 -4.99 2.16
CA LEU A 91 -12.10 -5.80 1.12
C LEU A 91 -13.60 -5.54 1.16
N LEU A 92 -14.18 -5.12 0.03
CA LEU A 92 -15.60 -4.83 -0.07
C LEU A 92 -16.13 -4.94 -1.50
N PHE A 93 -17.44 -5.12 -1.63
CA PHE A 93 -18.15 -4.99 -2.90
C PHE A 93 -18.69 -3.56 -3.07
N ASP A 94 -18.67 -3.08 -4.32
CA ASP A 94 -19.14 -1.76 -4.71
C ASP A 94 -19.99 -1.89 -5.98
N ALA A 95 -21.31 -1.89 -5.78
CA ALA A 95 -22.31 -2.04 -6.83
C ALA A 95 -22.23 -0.94 -7.92
N ASN A 96 -21.51 0.15 -7.68
CA ASN A 96 -21.31 1.22 -8.66
C ASN A 96 -20.26 0.88 -9.72
N ILE A 97 -19.47 -0.19 -9.53
CA ILE A 97 -18.56 -0.70 -10.55
C ILE A 97 -19.38 -1.24 -11.72
N GLN A 98 -19.15 -0.68 -12.91
CA GLN A 98 -20.04 -0.92 -14.07
C GLN A 98 -19.89 -2.34 -14.63
N HIS A 99 -18.66 -2.86 -14.71
CA HIS A 99 -18.37 -4.16 -15.30
C HIS A 99 -18.41 -5.28 -14.27
N ASN A 100 -18.94 -6.45 -14.65
CA ASN A 100 -19.13 -7.60 -13.74
C ASN A 100 -17.84 -8.15 -13.13
N GLU A 101 -16.71 -7.98 -13.81
CA GLU A 101 -15.38 -8.37 -13.31
C GLU A 101 -14.51 -7.13 -13.01
N GLY A 102 -15.12 -5.94 -12.99
CA GLY A 102 -14.42 -4.71 -12.71
C GLY A 102 -13.92 -4.67 -11.26
N TYR A 103 -12.75 -4.09 -11.06
CA TYR A 103 -12.18 -3.87 -9.74
C TYR A 103 -11.55 -2.48 -9.63
N GLN A 104 -11.39 -2.02 -8.39
CA GLN A 104 -10.61 -0.85 -8.05
C GLN A 104 -9.62 -1.20 -6.94
N LEU A 105 -8.36 -0.85 -7.13
CA LEU A 105 -7.29 -0.97 -6.13
C LEU A 105 -6.75 0.42 -5.82
N SER A 106 -6.94 0.86 -4.58
CA SER A 106 -6.36 2.11 -4.07
C SER A 106 -5.33 1.78 -3.00
N VAL A 107 -4.14 2.37 -3.12
CA VAL A 107 -3.06 2.24 -2.14
C VAL A 107 -2.75 3.62 -1.58
N ALA A 108 -2.99 3.80 -0.28
CA ALA A 108 -2.66 5.01 0.46
C ALA A 108 -1.77 4.66 1.66
N GLU A 109 -1.08 5.65 2.24
CA GLU A 109 -0.14 5.41 3.36
C GLU A 109 -0.79 4.69 4.56
N LYS A 110 -2.08 4.92 4.79
CA LYS A 110 -2.82 4.38 5.94
C LYS A 110 -3.59 3.11 5.63
N ASN A 111 -3.96 2.88 4.38
CA ASN A 111 -4.77 1.73 4.01
C ASN A 111 -4.63 1.35 2.54
N ILE A 112 -4.90 0.08 2.26
CA ILE A 112 -5.22 -0.41 0.92
C ILE A 112 -6.73 -0.63 0.87
N THR A 113 -7.37 -0.31 -0.24
CA THR A 113 -8.78 -0.62 -0.48
C THR A 113 -8.91 -1.38 -1.79
N ILE A 114 -9.51 -2.56 -1.72
CA ILE A 114 -9.80 -3.44 -2.86
C ILE A 114 -11.31 -3.56 -2.98
N LYS A 115 -11.84 -3.14 -4.12
CA LYS A 115 -13.26 -3.21 -4.43
C LYS A 115 -13.51 -4.06 -5.67
N GLY A 116 -14.47 -4.98 -5.58
CA GLY A 116 -15.08 -5.66 -6.74
C GLY A 116 -16.53 -5.21 -6.92
N LYS A 117 -17.16 -5.53 -8.05
CA LYS A 117 -18.59 -5.27 -8.25
C LYS A 117 -19.45 -6.05 -7.25
#